data_AF-A0A4U7F9Q2-F1
#
_entry.id   AF-A0A4U7F9Q2-F1
#
_cell.length_a   1.000
_cell.length_b   1.000
_cell.length_c   1.000
_cell.angle_alpha   90.00
_cell.angle_beta   90.00
_cell.angle_gamma   90.00
#
_symmetry.space_group_name_H-M   'P 1'
#
loop_
_entity.id
_entity.type
_entity.pdbx_description
1 polymer ?
#
loop_
_entity_poly.entity_id
_entity_poly.type
_entity_poly.pdbx_seq_one_letter_code
_entity_poly.pdbx_strand_id
1 'polypeptide(L)'
;MSDVVYAIRISHLEYSGLKIMDIKIGKSTDIGNTLKQYNRSSRDTELLDMWTPNPDKTLSTAERGVHAVAERYAYDKQSEKFVFLQGAYQEFAETVNMLLRNVTREDLDGGTEPGGSDDVDDYTGTTPSVIKILGETYDVDSWADALTVAVAAILRDVEDPERVTEIEGRTRSYFVEEGRQSDLFKPRRIPDTNLYLETNFSANDCVRKVEQVMAKYGYDRAELEIFTEEA
;
A
#
# COMPACT_ATOMS: atom_id res chain seq x y z
N MET A 1 22.21 -6.05 -8.34
CA MET A 1 22.38 -4.58 -8.45
C MET A 1 21.01 -4.05 -8.77
N SER A 2 20.44 -3.28 -7.86
CA SER A 2 19.02 -2.99 -7.86
C SER A 2 18.88 -1.49 -7.68
N ASP A 3 18.58 -0.83 -8.80
CA ASP A 3 18.41 0.62 -8.85
C ASP A 3 17.11 0.97 -8.12
N VAL A 4 17.25 1.57 -6.94
CA VAL A 4 16.12 1.92 -6.07
C VAL A 4 16.25 3.33 -5.55
N VAL A 5 15.12 4.02 -5.47
CA VAL A 5 14.95 5.18 -4.59
C VAL A 5 14.54 4.63 -3.23
N TYR A 6 15.16 5.07 -2.15
CA TYR A 6 14.89 4.58 -0.79
C TYR A 6 14.53 5.74 0.14
N ALA A 7 13.79 5.41 1.19
CA ALA A 7 13.55 6.28 2.33
C ALA A 7 14.04 5.62 3.62
N ILE A 8 14.94 6.29 4.34
CA ILE A 8 15.50 5.82 5.61
C ILE A 8 15.13 6.82 6.71
N ARG A 9 14.53 6.33 7.79
CA ARG A 9 14.38 7.08 9.03
C ARG A 9 15.74 7.22 9.68
N ILE A 10 16.16 8.45 9.95
CA ILE A 10 17.43 8.74 10.64
C ILE A 10 17.23 9.16 12.10
N SER A 11 16.04 9.67 12.44
CA SER A 11 15.64 9.94 13.81
C SER A 11 14.12 9.84 13.96
N HIS A 12 13.67 9.50 15.18
CA HIS A 12 12.27 9.50 15.58
C HIS A 12 12.18 10.11 16.97
N LEU A 13 11.41 11.18 17.10
CA LEU A 13 11.11 11.80 18.39
C LEU A 13 9.60 11.74 18.62
N GLU A 14 9.22 11.18 19.76
CA GLU A 14 7.84 11.18 20.23
C GLU A 14 7.79 11.94 21.57
N TYR A 15 7.13 13.09 21.58
CA TYR A 15 6.98 13.89 22.79
C TYR A 15 5.56 14.44 22.89
N SER A 16 4.88 14.13 24.01
CA SER A 16 3.50 14.59 24.28
C SER A 16 2.51 14.30 23.14
N GLY A 17 2.64 13.13 22.48
CA GLY A 17 1.80 12.72 21.34
C GLY A 17 2.19 13.29 19.98
N LEU A 18 3.18 14.20 19.93
CA LEU A 18 3.75 14.67 18.68
C LEU A 18 4.86 13.73 18.21
N LYS A 19 4.65 13.10 17.05
CA LYS A 19 5.66 12.27 16.37
C LYS A 19 6.36 13.09 15.29
N ILE A 20 7.68 13.17 15.38
CA ILE A 20 8.56 13.84 14.43
C ILE A 20 9.53 12.81 13.87
N MET A 21 9.58 12.69 12.55
CA MET A 21 10.50 11.80 11.85
C MET A 21 11.41 12.60 10.94
N ASP A 22 12.71 12.47 11.13
CA ASP A 22 13.68 12.92 10.12
C ASP A 22 13.94 11.74 9.17
N ILE A 23 13.70 11.98 7.89
CA ILE A 23 13.77 10.95 6.85
C ILE A 23 14.69 11.42 5.75
N LYS A 24 15.64 10.56 5.40
CA LYS A 24 16.54 10.75 4.27
C LYS A 24 16.03 9.96 3.09
N ILE A 25 15.75 10.66 2.00
CA ILE A 25 15.33 10.06 0.73
C ILE A 25 16.51 10.15 -0.24
N GLY A 26 16.93 9.01 -0.77
CA GLY A 26 18.07 8.96 -1.69
C GLY A 26 17.91 7.84 -2.70
N LYS A 27 18.93 7.66 -3.53
CA LYS A 27 19.00 6.56 -4.50
C LYS A 27 20.19 5.66 -4.25
N SER A 28 20.07 4.39 -4.63
CA SER A 28 21.17 3.43 -4.61
C SER A 28 21.07 2.45 -5.76
N THR A 29 22.21 1.97 -6.22
CA THR A 29 22.35 0.83 -7.15
C THR A 29 22.75 -0.45 -6.39
N ASP A 30 23.11 -0.31 -5.11
CA ASP A 30 23.48 -1.37 -4.16
C ASP A 30 22.96 -0.99 -2.77
N ILE A 31 21.68 -1.28 -2.54
CA ILE A 31 21.00 -0.90 -1.31
C ILE A 31 21.63 -1.60 -0.08
N GLY A 32 22.14 -2.82 -0.24
CA GLY A 32 22.82 -3.56 0.82
C GLY A 32 24.06 -2.84 1.33
N ASN A 33 24.90 -2.31 0.43
CA ASN A 33 26.05 -1.50 0.81
C ASN A 33 25.64 -0.14 1.41
N THR A 34 24.63 0.51 0.85
CA THR A 34 24.10 1.79 1.38
C THR A 34 23.66 1.64 2.84
N LEU A 35 22.88 0.62 3.16
CA LEU A 35 22.40 0.37 4.52
C LEU A 35 23.53 0.04 5.50
N LYS A 36 24.56 -0.70 5.06
CA LYS A 36 25.77 -0.94 5.87
C LYS A 36 26.47 0.37 6.24
N GLN A 37 26.44 1.39 5.39
CA GLN A 37 27.02 2.70 5.69
C GLN A 37 26.18 3.47 6.72
N TYR A 38 24.84 3.41 6.63
CA TYR A 38 23.94 4.04 7.62
C TYR A 38 24.02 3.38 9.00
N ASN A 39 24.04 2.04 9.06
CA ASN A 39 24.17 1.30 10.31
C ASN A 39 25.50 1.56 11.05
N ARG A 40 26.54 2.01 10.34
CA ARG A 40 27.84 2.40 10.94
C ARG A 40 27.82 3.81 11.52
N SER A 41 26.95 4.69 11.01
CA SER A 41 26.92 6.11 11.38
C SER A 41 25.80 6.46 12.36
N SER A 42 24.71 5.68 12.43
CA SER A 42 23.62 5.88 13.37
C SER A 42 22.91 4.56 13.74
N ARG A 43 22.70 4.32 15.04
CA ARG A 43 22.11 3.07 15.56
C ARG A 43 20.59 2.98 15.40
N ASP A 44 19.90 4.10 15.19
CA ASP A 44 18.43 4.16 15.08
C ASP A 44 17.96 4.36 13.63
N THR A 45 18.75 3.87 12.66
CA THR A 45 18.37 3.96 11.25
C THR A 45 17.47 2.80 10.84
N GLU A 46 16.32 3.13 10.25
CA GLU A 46 15.35 2.15 9.75
C GLU A 46 15.05 2.43 8.28
N LEU A 47 15.15 1.40 7.45
CA LEU A 47 14.67 1.46 6.07
C LEU A 47 13.15 1.37 6.10
N LEU A 48 12.48 2.39 5.57
CA LEU A 48 11.03 2.47 5.56
C LEU A 48 10.46 1.92 4.26
N ASP A 49 10.93 2.45 3.13
CA ASP A 49 10.40 2.11 1.81
C ASP A 49 11.52 2.10 0.76
N MET A 50 11.28 1.33 -0.31
CA MET A 50 12.09 1.35 -1.53
C MET A 50 11.17 1.34 -2.73
N TRP A 51 11.56 2.10 -3.76
CA TRP A 51 10.82 2.23 -5.01
C TRP A 51 11.73 1.98 -6.19
N THR A 52 11.27 1.16 -7.12
CA THR A 52 11.93 1.00 -8.41
C THR A 52 11.54 2.15 -9.34
N PRO A 53 12.51 2.75 -10.07
CA PRO A 53 12.20 3.72 -11.11
C PRO A 53 11.29 3.10 -12.17
N ASN A 54 10.41 3.92 -12.76
CA ASN A 54 9.74 3.55 -14.00
C ASN A 54 10.81 3.20 -15.07
N PRO A 55 10.65 2.11 -15.84
CA PRO A 55 11.61 1.69 -16.89
C PRO A 55 12.01 2.81 -17.87
N ASP A 56 11.10 3.74 -18.14
CA ASP A 56 11.32 4.86 -19.07
C ASP A 56 12.03 6.07 -18.43
N LYS A 57 12.37 6.00 -17.14
CA LYS A 57 12.96 7.10 -16.37
C LYS A 57 14.26 6.67 -15.70
N THR A 58 15.20 7.60 -15.65
CA THR A 58 16.46 7.35 -14.93
C THR A 58 16.23 7.36 -13.41
N LEU A 59 17.07 6.63 -12.66
CA LEU A 59 17.05 6.62 -11.20
C LEU A 59 17.13 8.05 -10.59
N SER A 60 17.94 8.93 -11.19
CA SER A 60 18.02 10.35 -10.79
C SER A 60 16.74 11.15 -11.08
N THR A 61 15.94 10.75 -12.07
CA THR A 61 14.65 11.40 -12.35
C THR A 61 13.57 10.89 -11.41
N ALA A 62 13.55 9.60 -11.12
CA ALA A 62 12.68 9.02 -10.09
C ALA A 62 12.94 9.66 -8.72
N GLU A 63 14.20 9.74 -8.27
CA GLU A 63 14.58 10.38 -7.00
C GLU A 63 14.07 11.83 -6.91
N ARG A 64 14.26 12.64 -7.97
CA ARG A 64 13.76 14.02 -8.01
C ARG A 64 12.25 14.09 -7.94
N GLY A 65 11.55 13.17 -8.60
CA GLY A 65 10.09 13.06 -8.53
C GLY A 65 9.63 12.76 -7.09
N VAL A 66 10.26 11.77 -6.45
CA VAL A 66 9.99 11.41 -5.05
C VAL A 66 10.27 12.59 -4.12
N HIS A 67 11.38 13.32 -4.31
CA HIS A 67 11.66 14.54 -3.55
C HIS A 67 10.58 15.61 -3.74
N ALA A 68 10.10 15.82 -4.97
CA ALA A 68 9.04 16.79 -5.24
C ALA A 68 7.72 16.42 -4.57
N VAL A 69 7.41 15.12 -4.47
CA VAL A 69 6.26 14.65 -3.68
C VAL A 69 6.53 14.88 -2.19
N ALA A 70 7.72 14.52 -1.68
CA ALA A 70 8.09 14.70 -0.28
C ALA A 70 7.98 16.15 0.19
N GLU A 71 8.39 17.13 -0.62
CA GLU A 71 8.28 18.56 -0.31
C GLU A 71 6.84 19.04 -0.09
N ARG A 72 5.84 18.32 -0.61
CA ARG A 72 4.42 18.65 -0.39
C ARG A 72 3.88 18.18 0.96
N TYR A 73 4.51 17.17 1.55
CA TYR A 73 4.07 16.51 2.79
C TYR A 73 5.00 16.78 3.98
N ALA A 74 6.27 17.02 3.72
CA ALA A 74 7.25 17.34 4.73
C ALA A 74 6.93 18.72 5.34
N TYR A 75 7.04 18.80 6.66
CA TYR A 75 6.92 20.06 7.39
C TYR A 75 8.12 20.97 7.13
N ASP A 76 9.32 20.38 7.03
CA ASP A 76 10.55 21.10 6.76
C ASP A 76 11.52 20.25 5.93
N LYS A 77 12.43 20.90 5.20
CA LYS A 77 13.51 20.28 4.45
C LYS A 77 14.83 20.90 4.88
N GLN A 78 15.67 20.10 5.52
CA GLN A 78 16.98 20.54 5.99
C GLN A 78 18.07 19.81 5.21
N SER A 79 18.66 20.49 4.22
CA SER A 79 19.69 19.90 3.36
C SER A 79 19.21 18.61 2.68
N GLU A 80 19.68 17.44 3.12
CA GLU A 80 19.36 16.12 2.57
C GLU A 80 18.27 15.35 3.35
N LYS A 81 17.64 15.97 4.36
CA LYS A 81 16.58 15.34 5.16
C LYS A 81 15.25 16.08 5.06
N PHE A 82 14.18 15.31 5.14
CA PHE A 82 12.79 15.76 5.20
C PHE A 82 12.26 15.49 6.60
N VAL A 83 11.63 16.50 7.20
CA VAL A 83 11.01 16.39 8.52
C VAL A 83 9.52 16.15 8.33
N PHE A 84 9.03 15.00 8.77
CA PHE A 84 7.61 14.65 8.70
C PHE A 84 6.99 14.69 10.10
N LEU A 85 5.80 15.28 10.21
CA LEU A 85 5.03 15.35 11.44
C LEU A 85 3.83 14.39 11.37
N GLN A 86 3.45 13.79 12.50
CA GLN A 86 2.14 13.15 12.70
C GLN A 86 1.71 12.22 11.55
N GLY A 87 2.59 11.27 11.22
CA GLY A 87 2.37 10.29 10.17
C GLY A 87 2.52 10.83 8.75
N ALA A 88 2.74 12.13 8.48
CA ALA A 88 2.71 12.70 7.11
C ALA A 88 3.60 11.95 6.10
N TYR A 89 4.64 11.27 6.60
CA TYR A 89 5.45 10.35 5.81
C TYR A 89 4.63 9.24 5.14
N GLN A 90 3.68 8.64 5.84
CA GLN A 90 2.86 7.56 5.30
C GLN A 90 1.96 8.04 4.14
N GLU A 91 1.40 9.27 4.20
CA GLU A 91 0.64 9.87 3.07
C GLU A 91 1.58 10.13 1.89
N PHE A 92 2.79 10.61 2.19
CA PHE A 92 3.85 10.74 1.20
C PHE A 92 4.17 9.39 0.55
N ALA A 93 4.42 8.35 1.33
CA ALA A 93 4.78 7.02 0.84
C ALA A 93 3.64 6.41 0.02
N GLU A 94 2.39 6.54 0.48
CA GLU A 94 1.21 6.13 -0.28
C GLU A 94 1.12 6.87 -1.62
N THR A 95 1.35 8.19 -1.64
CA THR A 95 1.37 8.97 -2.89
C THR A 95 2.47 8.52 -3.83
N VAL A 96 3.64 8.15 -3.31
CA VAL A 96 4.74 7.62 -4.14
C VAL A 96 4.42 6.21 -4.62
N ASN A 97 3.79 5.37 -3.80
CA ASN A 97 3.33 4.03 -4.17
C ASN A 97 2.29 4.05 -5.29
N MET A 98 1.54 5.15 -5.45
CA MET A 98 0.66 5.36 -6.61
C MET A 98 1.43 5.64 -7.91
N LEU A 99 2.71 6.01 -7.83
CA LEU A 99 3.51 6.46 -8.97
C LEU A 99 4.66 5.50 -9.32
N LEU A 100 5.17 4.76 -8.32
CA LEU A 100 6.32 3.89 -8.43
C LEU A 100 6.07 2.57 -7.69
N ARG A 101 6.61 1.48 -8.23
CA ARG A 101 6.51 0.14 -7.62
C ARG A 101 7.37 0.09 -6.35
N ASN A 102 6.71 -0.11 -5.21
CA ASN A 102 7.36 -0.41 -3.94
C ASN A 102 7.97 -1.82 -3.98
N VAL A 103 9.16 -1.99 -3.42
CA VAL A 103 9.89 -3.26 -3.41
C VAL A 103 10.50 -3.53 -2.04
N THR A 104 10.58 -4.81 -1.68
CA THR A 104 11.25 -5.29 -0.47
C THR A 104 12.69 -5.69 -0.79
N ARG A 105 13.48 -6.07 0.22
CA ARG A 105 14.84 -6.57 -0.02
C ARG A 105 14.83 -7.97 -0.65
N GLU A 106 13.83 -8.77 -0.31
CA GLU A 106 13.68 -10.14 -0.79
C GLU A 106 13.44 -10.14 -2.31
N ASP A 107 12.67 -9.15 -2.81
CA ASP A 107 12.46 -8.92 -4.24
C ASP A 107 13.76 -8.58 -5.01
N LEU A 108 14.79 -8.09 -4.31
CA LEU A 108 16.03 -7.63 -4.91
C LEU A 108 17.17 -8.67 -4.87
N ASP A 109 17.15 -9.57 -3.89
CA ASP A 109 18.17 -10.61 -3.69
C ASP A 109 17.82 -11.93 -4.42
N GLY A 110 16.57 -12.09 -4.88
CA GLY A 110 16.10 -13.25 -5.63
C GLY A 110 16.49 -13.22 -7.12
N GLY A 111 17.58 -13.90 -7.47
CA GLY A 111 17.77 -14.42 -8.82
C GLY A 111 17.01 -15.74 -8.98
N THR A 112 15.74 -15.69 -9.38
CA THR A 112 14.94 -16.88 -9.69
C THR A 112 14.23 -16.70 -11.03
N GLU A 113 14.56 -17.57 -11.98
CA GLU A 113 13.84 -17.78 -13.25
C GLU A 113 12.45 -18.41 -13.00
N PRO A 114 11.52 -18.29 -13.97
CA PRO A 114 10.16 -17.84 -13.74
C PRO A 114 9.22 -18.96 -13.27
N GLY A 115 8.42 -18.65 -12.26
CA GLY A 115 7.30 -19.49 -11.84
C GLY A 115 6.25 -18.62 -11.16
N GLY A 116 5.27 -18.17 -11.95
CA GLY A 116 4.14 -17.34 -11.52
C GLY A 116 4.45 -15.85 -11.63
N SER A 117 3.95 -15.20 -12.67
CA SER A 117 4.00 -13.74 -12.80
C SER A 117 3.17 -13.08 -11.68
N ASP A 118 3.84 -12.53 -10.67
CA ASP A 118 3.33 -11.31 -10.01
C ASP A 118 3.55 -10.14 -10.98
N ASP A 119 2.85 -10.20 -12.11
CA ASP A 119 2.41 -8.98 -12.76
C ASP A 119 1.50 -8.32 -11.73
N VAL A 120 1.95 -7.21 -11.15
CA VAL A 120 1.01 -6.34 -10.43
C VAL A 120 0.05 -5.87 -11.50
N ASP A 121 -1.08 -6.56 -11.63
CA ASP A 121 -2.10 -6.24 -12.60
C ASP A 121 -2.47 -4.77 -12.40
N ASP A 122 -2.10 -3.93 -13.36
CA ASP A 122 -2.51 -2.53 -13.36
C ASP A 122 -3.92 -2.45 -13.89
N TYR A 123 -4.88 -2.34 -12.97
CA TYR A 123 -6.28 -2.23 -13.30
C TYR A 123 -6.71 -0.80 -13.65
N THR A 124 -5.77 0.14 -13.78
CA THR A 124 -6.06 1.53 -14.14
C THR A 124 -6.77 1.62 -15.48
N GLY A 125 -7.93 2.27 -15.49
CA GLY A 125 -8.72 2.47 -16.72
C GLY A 125 -9.54 1.26 -17.17
N THR A 126 -9.57 0.18 -16.38
CA THR A 126 -10.35 -1.03 -16.68
C THR A 126 -11.66 -1.07 -15.89
N THR A 127 -12.61 -1.86 -16.37
CA THR A 127 -13.85 -2.18 -15.65
C THR A 127 -13.84 -3.68 -15.31
N PRO A 128 -14.09 -4.07 -14.04
CA PRO A 128 -14.16 -5.48 -13.70
C PRO A 128 -15.50 -6.03 -14.21
N SER A 129 -15.49 -7.28 -14.65
CA SER A 129 -16.71 -8.00 -15.06
C SER A 129 -16.95 -9.23 -14.19
N VAL A 130 -15.88 -9.94 -13.82
CA VAL A 130 -15.98 -11.15 -13.00
C VAL A 130 -14.89 -11.15 -11.95
N ILE A 131 -15.25 -11.51 -10.72
CA ILE A 131 -14.31 -11.83 -9.65
C ILE A 131 -14.50 -13.28 -9.22
N LYS A 132 -13.40 -14.03 -9.16
CA LYS A 132 -13.36 -15.33 -8.50
C LYS A 132 -12.62 -15.21 -7.20
N ILE A 133 -13.23 -15.71 -6.13
CA ILE A 133 -12.65 -15.65 -4.80
C ILE A 133 -13.06 -16.89 -4.00
N LEU A 134 -12.09 -17.54 -3.35
CA LEU A 134 -12.30 -18.77 -2.56
C LEU A 134 -13.03 -19.88 -3.33
N GLY A 135 -12.77 -19.99 -4.64
CA GLY A 135 -13.39 -20.97 -5.53
C GLY A 135 -14.81 -20.62 -6.00
N GLU A 136 -15.39 -19.51 -5.55
CA GLU A 136 -16.68 -19.00 -6.01
C GLU A 136 -16.50 -17.91 -7.08
N THR A 137 -17.48 -17.76 -7.97
CA THR A 137 -17.44 -16.80 -9.10
C THR A 137 -18.61 -15.84 -9.00
N TYR A 138 -18.35 -14.55 -9.21
CA TYR A 138 -19.33 -13.48 -9.11
C TYR A 138 -19.21 -12.51 -10.28
N ASP A 139 -20.35 -12.18 -10.88
CA ASP A 139 -20.46 -11.07 -11.82
C ASP A 139 -20.47 -9.75 -11.04
N VAL A 140 -19.72 -8.76 -11.52
CA VAL A 140 -19.54 -7.45 -10.87
C VAL A 140 -19.54 -6.35 -11.91
N ASP A 141 -20.16 -5.21 -11.59
CA ASP A 141 -20.32 -4.10 -12.55
C ASP A 141 -19.35 -2.94 -12.30
N SER A 142 -18.62 -2.96 -11.18
CA SER A 142 -17.69 -1.88 -10.81
C SER A 142 -16.67 -2.33 -9.78
N TRP A 143 -15.56 -1.58 -9.65
CA TRP A 143 -14.54 -1.85 -8.63
C TRP A 143 -15.07 -1.77 -7.19
N ALA A 144 -16.01 -0.85 -6.92
CA ALA A 144 -16.70 -0.77 -5.64
C ALA A 144 -17.54 -2.02 -5.35
N ASP A 145 -18.13 -2.61 -6.39
CA ASP A 145 -18.91 -3.84 -6.31
C ASP A 145 -18.02 -5.06 -6.11
N ALA A 146 -16.95 -5.18 -6.92
CA ALA A 146 -15.92 -6.19 -6.78
C ALA A 146 -15.33 -6.23 -5.36
N LEU A 147 -14.97 -5.07 -4.81
CA LEU A 147 -14.51 -4.96 -3.43
C LEU A 147 -15.57 -5.44 -2.43
N THR A 148 -16.82 -4.99 -2.57
CA THR A 148 -17.91 -5.35 -1.65
C THR A 148 -18.18 -6.86 -1.66
N VAL A 149 -18.28 -7.45 -2.86
CA VAL A 149 -18.55 -8.88 -3.06
C VAL A 149 -17.41 -9.73 -2.55
N ALA A 150 -16.16 -9.37 -2.86
CA ALA A 150 -14.99 -10.10 -2.40
C ALA A 150 -14.89 -10.10 -0.87
N VAL A 151 -15.04 -8.94 -0.23
CA VAL A 151 -15.01 -8.86 1.22
C VAL A 151 -16.17 -9.66 1.84
N ALA A 152 -17.37 -9.59 1.26
CA ALA A 152 -18.51 -10.37 1.75
C ALA A 152 -18.26 -11.89 1.64
N ALA A 153 -17.64 -12.35 0.56
CA ALA A 153 -17.27 -13.75 0.39
C ALA A 153 -16.25 -14.20 1.45
N ILE A 154 -15.20 -13.40 1.70
CA ILE A 154 -14.20 -13.71 2.72
C ILE A 154 -14.83 -13.77 4.12
N LEU A 155 -15.72 -12.84 4.45
CA LEU A 155 -16.30 -12.74 5.80
C LEU A 155 -17.43 -13.73 6.07
N ARG A 156 -17.89 -14.48 5.07
CA ARG A 156 -19.04 -15.39 5.21
C ARG A 156 -18.76 -16.56 6.16
N ASP A 157 -17.56 -17.14 6.09
CA ASP A 157 -17.23 -18.40 6.76
C ASP A 157 -16.19 -18.24 7.89
N VAL A 158 -15.85 -17.00 8.25
CA VAL A 158 -14.90 -16.72 9.34
C VAL A 158 -15.61 -16.62 10.69
N GLU A 159 -14.96 -17.11 11.75
CA GLU A 159 -15.54 -17.11 13.11
C GLU A 159 -15.77 -15.69 13.66
N ASP A 160 -14.94 -14.73 13.24
CA ASP A 160 -14.94 -13.36 13.77
C ASP A 160 -14.81 -12.32 12.62
N PRO A 161 -15.93 -11.98 11.96
CA PRO A 161 -15.93 -11.02 10.86
C PRO A 161 -15.64 -9.58 11.33
N GLU A 162 -15.81 -9.26 12.60
CA GLU A 162 -15.59 -7.90 13.15
C GLU A 162 -14.10 -7.54 13.18
N ARG A 163 -13.21 -8.53 13.22
CA ARG A 163 -11.74 -8.32 13.12
C ARG A 163 -11.29 -7.62 11.85
N VAL A 164 -12.13 -7.57 10.82
CA VAL A 164 -11.86 -6.77 9.61
C VAL A 164 -11.75 -5.28 9.92
N THR A 165 -12.39 -4.79 10.99
CA THR A 165 -12.31 -3.39 11.45
C THR A 165 -10.91 -3.00 11.93
N GLU A 166 -10.08 -3.96 12.31
CA GLU A 166 -8.67 -3.74 12.63
C GLU A 166 -7.84 -3.39 11.38
N ILE A 167 -8.38 -3.56 10.17
CA ILE A 167 -7.79 -3.06 8.93
C ILE A 167 -8.11 -1.57 8.83
N GLU A 168 -7.26 -0.79 9.50
CA GLU A 168 -7.42 0.66 9.55
C GLU A 168 -6.61 1.35 8.46
N GLY A 169 -7.21 2.39 7.88
CA GLY A 169 -6.48 3.40 7.16
C GLY A 169 -5.81 4.36 8.14
N ARG A 170 -4.88 5.15 7.62
CA ARG A 170 -4.08 6.03 8.45
C ARG A 170 -4.89 7.06 9.26
N THR A 171 -5.99 7.56 8.69
CA THR A 171 -6.81 8.62 9.29
C THR A 171 -8.26 8.17 9.54
N ARG A 172 -8.70 7.11 8.85
CA ARG A 172 -10.07 6.63 8.87
C ARG A 172 -10.09 5.13 8.72
N SER A 173 -10.96 4.47 9.48
CA SER A 173 -11.23 3.05 9.32
C SER A 173 -11.82 2.81 7.92
N TYR A 174 -11.42 1.72 7.27
CA TYR A 174 -12.04 1.32 5.99
C TYR A 174 -13.31 0.52 6.21
N PHE A 175 -13.43 -0.08 7.39
CA PHE A 175 -14.57 -0.87 7.83
C PHE A 175 -15.09 -0.32 9.15
N VAL A 176 -16.40 -0.24 9.30
CA VAL A 176 -17.05 0.17 10.55
C VAL A 176 -18.30 -0.65 10.80
N GLU A 177 -18.68 -0.76 12.05
CA GLU A 177 -19.98 -1.30 12.45
C GLU A 177 -21.13 -0.35 12.10
N GLU A 178 -22.34 -0.91 12.04
CA GLU A 178 -23.58 -0.17 11.92
C GLU A 178 -23.67 0.96 12.98
N GLY A 179 -24.10 2.14 12.55
CA GLY A 179 -24.16 3.35 13.37
C GLY A 179 -22.98 4.31 13.18
N ARG A 180 -21.89 3.85 12.55
CA ARG A 180 -20.70 4.66 12.24
C ARG A 180 -20.49 4.91 10.75
N GLN A 181 -21.50 4.64 9.91
CA GLN A 181 -21.39 4.76 8.44
C GLN A 181 -20.97 6.16 7.97
N SER A 182 -21.29 7.20 8.75
CA SER A 182 -20.90 8.58 8.47
C SER A 182 -19.39 8.83 8.54
N ASP A 183 -18.63 7.93 9.16
CA ASP A 183 -17.17 7.99 9.26
C ASP A 183 -16.50 7.58 7.93
N LEU A 184 -17.23 6.91 7.04
CA LEU A 184 -16.76 6.40 5.75
C LEU A 184 -17.15 7.33 4.59
N PHE A 185 -16.33 7.35 3.54
CA PHE A 185 -16.66 8.05 2.31
C PHE A 185 -17.27 7.11 1.26
N LYS A 186 -18.54 7.31 0.90
CA LYS A 186 -19.35 6.33 0.12
C LYS A 186 -19.43 4.95 0.82
N PRO A 187 -20.04 4.87 2.01
CA PRO A 187 -20.24 3.60 2.69
C PRO A 187 -21.12 2.66 1.86
N ARG A 188 -20.74 1.38 1.78
CA ARG A 188 -21.62 0.28 1.37
C ARG A 188 -21.72 -0.75 2.49
N ARG A 189 -22.93 -1.30 2.66
CA ARG A 189 -23.15 -2.39 3.62
C ARG A 189 -22.51 -3.67 3.06
N ILE A 190 -21.82 -4.42 3.90
CA ILE A 190 -21.39 -5.78 3.59
C ILE A 190 -22.58 -6.72 3.83
N PRO A 191 -23.05 -7.47 2.81
CA PRO A 191 -24.14 -8.42 2.96
C PRO A 191 -23.93 -9.40 4.12
N ASP A 192 -25.04 -9.81 4.75
CA ASP A 192 -25.05 -10.79 5.85
C ASP A 192 -24.22 -10.44 7.08
N THR A 193 -23.80 -9.18 7.20
CA THR A 193 -23.11 -8.64 8.38
C THR A 193 -23.76 -7.32 8.86
N ASN A 194 -23.29 -6.85 10.02
CA ASN A 194 -23.56 -5.50 10.54
C ASN A 194 -22.42 -4.53 10.21
N LEU A 195 -21.61 -4.83 9.21
CA LEU A 195 -20.43 -4.06 8.83
C LEU A 195 -20.66 -3.26 7.56
N TYR A 196 -19.94 -2.15 7.45
CA TYR A 196 -19.90 -1.27 6.30
C TYR A 196 -18.47 -1.07 5.84
N LEU A 197 -18.26 -0.95 4.53
CA LEU A 197 -16.97 -0.63 3.94
C LEU A 197 -16.99 0.70 3.17
N GLU A 198 -15.86 1.40 3.16
CA GLU A 198 -15.63 2.52 2.24
C GLU A 198 -15.45 2.00 0.81
N THR A 199 -16.02 2.67 -0.18
CA THR A 199 -15.95 2.22 -1.59
C THR A 199 -15.40 3.26 -2.56
N ASN A 200 -14.90 4.38 -2.04
CA ASN A 200 -14.30 5.41 -2.88
C ASN A 200 -12.80 5.21 -3.05
N PHE A 201 -12.48 4.14 -3.75
CA PHE A 201 -11.13 3.70 -4.02
C PHE A 201 -10.87 3.64 -5.53
N SER A 202 -9.59 3.72 -5.90
CA SER A 202 -9.16 3.35 -7.26
C SER A 202 -9.33 1.84 -7.50
N ALA A 203 -9.21 1.40 -8.75
CA ALA A 203 -9.23 -0.02 -9.10
C ALA A 203 -8.18 -0.81 -8.31
N ASN A 204 -6.93 -0.36 -8.38
CA ASN A 204 -5.80 -0.96 -7.68
C ASN A 204 -5.97 -0.93 -6.14
N ASP A 205 -6.58 0.13 -5.60
CA ASP A 205 -6.89 0.19 -4.17
C ASP A 205 -7.96 -0.80 -3.76
N CYS A 206 -9.00 -1.00 -4.58
CA CYS A 206 -10.02 -2.03 -4.32
C CYS A 206 -9.36 -3.40 -4.21
N VAL A 207 -8.53 -3.78 -5.17
CA VAL A 207 -7.82 -5.07 -5.16
C VAL A 207 -6.92 -5.18 -3.94
N ARG A 208 -6.08 -4.17 -3.68
CA ARG A 208 -5.21 -4.13 -2.50
C ARG A 208 -5.98 -4.28 -1.18
N LYS A 209 -7.20 -3.74 -1.08
CA LYS A 209 -8.03 -3.91 0.12
C LYS A 209 -8.53 -5.34 0.24
N VAL A 210 -8.97 -5.97 -0.85
CA VAL A 210 -9.34 -7.39 -0.85
C VAL A 210 -8.16 -8.25 -0.36
N GLU A 211 -6.96 -8.02 -0.89
CA GLU A 211 -5.75 -8.74 -0.50
C GLU A 211 -5.42 -8.57 0.99
N GLN A 212 -5.58 -7.35 1.53
CA GLN A 212 -5.41 -7.10 2.96
C GLN A 212 -6.42 -7.88 3.82
N VAL A 213 -7.68 -7.97 3.39
CA VAL A 213 -8.69 -8.79 4.08
C VAL A 213 -8.32 -10.28 3.98
N MET A 214 -7.93 -10.78 2.81
CA MET A 214 -7.49 -12.17 2.65
C MET A 214 -6.33 -12.51 3.59
N ALA A 215 -5.29 -11.67 3.62
CA ALA A 215 -4.13 -11.85 4.49
C ALA A 215 -4.52 -11.80 5.99
N LYS A 216 -5.46 -10.94 6.38
CA LYS A 216 -5.96 -10.83 7.76
C LYS A 216 -6.60 -12.14 8.24
N TYR A 217 -7.29 -12.83 7.35
CA TYR A 217 -8.00 -14.09 7.63
C TYR A 217 -7.22 -15.34 7.21
N GLY A 218 -6.00 -15.20 6.68
CA GLY A 218 -5.11 -16.30 6.37
C GLY A 218 -5.39 -17.01 5.03
N TYR A 219 -6.10 -16.35 4.11
CA TYR A 219 -6.33 -16.84 2.76
C TYR A 219 -5.16 -16.50 1.84
N ASP A 220 -4.94 -17.34 0.82
CA ASP A 220 -3.86 -17.16 -0.15
C ASP A 220 -4.29 -16.23 -1.28
N ARG A 221 -3.40 -15.31 -1.71
CA ARG A 221 -3.65 -14.40 -2.84
C ARG A 221 -4.02 -15.15 -4.12
N ALA A 222 -3.49 -16.35 -4.31
CA ALA A 222 -3.79 -17.20 -5.46
C ALA A 222 -5.27 -17.61 -5.55
N GLU A 223 -6.04 -17.48 -4.47
CA GLU A 223 -7.49 -17.74 -4.45
C GLU A 223 -8.32 -16.57 -5.00
N LEU A 224 -7.68 -15.49 -5.45
CA LEU A 224 -8.32 -14.32 -6.07
C LEU A 224 -7.94 -14.22 -7.56
N GLU A 225 -8.93 -14.28 -8.44
CA GLU A 225 -8.78 -13.98 -9.87
C GLU A 225 -9.76 -12.87 -10.26
N ILE A 226 -9.30 -11.89 -11.05
CA ILE A 226 -10.13 -10.78 -11.52
C ILE A 226 -10.09 -10.73 -13.04
N PHE A 227 -11.26 -10.66 -13.65
CA PHE A 227 -11.43 -10.52 -15.08
C PHE A 227 -11.98 -9.12 -15.36
N THR A 228 -11.37 -8.44 -16.31
CA THR A 228 -11.75 -7.10 -16.73
C THR A 228 -12.21 -7.09 -18.18
N GLU A 229 -13.05 -6.12 -18.51
CA GLU A 229 -13.29 -5.74 -19.89
C GLU A 229 -12.25 -4.68 -20.29
N GLU A 230 -11.58 -4.88 -21.42
CA GLU A 230 -10.79 -3.81 -22.03
C GLU A 230 -11.74 -2.68 -22.45
N ALA A 231 -11.44 -1.46 -21.98
CA ALA A 231 -12.21 -0.25 -22.28
C ALA A 231 -11.95 0.27 -23.70
#